data_AF-A0A523AVV8-F1
#
_entry.id   AF-A0A523AVV8-F1
#
_cell.length_a   1.000
_cell.length_b   1.000
_cell.length_c   1.000
_cell.angle_alpha   90.00
_cell.angle_beta   90.00
_cell.angle_gamma   90.00
#
_symmetry.space_group_name_H-M   'P 1'
#
loop_
_entity.id
_entity.type
_entity.pdbx_description
1 polymer ?
#
loop_
_entity_poly.entity_id
_entity_poly.type
_entity_poly.pdbx_seq_one_letter_code
_entity_poly.pdbx_strand_id
1 'polypeptide(L)'
;QRTFEVLKRVAGEAALTGTLTGRGGRRLVVLDEADNLHPQQDRGGHRAVKEILESTVNPVILTANDQRAIPKEIRDLCLEVNLRRLSEAEIEEILRRICREEGIEAEPLALRRIAEAARGDARAAINDLQTSCAGKKKCGIGDLALYLRELETNVFAVLGRLPHVASVEEGRRRVMELDLPPDEFLGWVSENLPPTLGPEDRARVCDALSRAEIFLTRAVRTGHYGMWSYASELMGAGPALLREGEFSPRRLQYPSSALLYARTRGKRAVRDSVARKWASRCHTSSRVSRAQLGYLALLVEKGKAGERIAEELELTEQEREYLRELVNA
;
A
#
# COMPACT_ATOMS: atom_id res chain seq x y z
N GLN A 1 -12.27 11.71 -22.45
CA GLN A 1 -12.23 12.61 -23.63
C GLN A 1 -11.41 13.89 -23.37
N ARG A 2 -11.58 14.60 -22.24
CA ARG A 2 -10.84 15.85 -21.96
C ARG A 2 -9.31 15.69 -21.79
N THR A 3 -8.82 14.56 -21.27
CA THR A 3 -7.37 14.36 -21.00
C THR A 3 -6.54 14.15 -22.27
N PHE A 4 -7.04 13.37 -23.23
CA PHE A 4 -6.33 13.01 -24.46
C PHE A 4 -6.09 14.22 -25.39
N GLU A 5 -7.11 15.05 -25.63
CA GLU A 5 -6.97 16.22 -26.49
C GLU A 5 -6.08 17.30 -25.86
N VAL A 6 -6.12 17.45 -24.54
CA VAL A 6 -5.25 18.36 -23.80
C VAL A 6 -3.81 17.86 -23.83
N LEU A 7 -3.58 16.56 -23.63
CA LEU A 7 -2.24 15.96 -23.74
C LEU A 7 -1.66 16.16 -25.14
N LYS A 8 -2.43 15.85 -26.19
CA LYS A 8 -1.97 15.99 -27.57
C LYS A 8 -1.73 17.46 -27.95
N ARG A 9 -2.53 18.39 -27.44
CA ARG A 9 -2.34 19.83 -27.67
C ARG A 9 -1.12 20.36 -26.92
N VAL A 10 -1.01 20.13 -25.62
CA VAL A 10 0.04 20.73 -24.78
C VAL A 10 1.37 20.00 -24.95
N ALA A 11 1.38 18.67 -24.78
CA ALA A 11 2.61 17.89 -24.86
C ALA A 11 3.05 17.67 -26.31
N GLY A 12 2.12 17.49 -27.25
CA GLY A 12 2.45 17.35 -28.67
C GLY A 12 3.01 18.63 -29.29
N GLU A 13 2.42 19.79 -29.01
CA GLU A 13 2.96 21.07 -29.47
C GLU A 13 4.32 21.36 -28.83
N ALA A 14 4.50 21.07 -27.53
CA ALA A 14 5.77 21.24 -26.85
C ALA A 14 6.86 20.26 -27.32
N ALA A 15 6.50 19.05 -27.74
CA ALA A 15 7.42 18.06 -28.30
C ALA A 15 7.92 18.44 -29.71
N LEU A 16 7.10 19.16 -30.47
CA LEU A 16 7.38 19.52 -31.87
C LEU A 16 7.94 20.94 -32.06
N THR A 17 7.69 21.87 -31.14
CA THR A 17 8.08 23.28 -31.29
C THR A 17 9.29 23.68 -30.43
N GLY A 18 10.15 24.55 -30.99
CA GLY A 18 11.26 25.19 -30.28
C GLY A 18 10.81 26.37 -29.43
N THR A 19 11.69 26.93 -28.60
CA THR A 19 11.40 28.13 -27.79
C THR A 19 11.27 29.40 -28.65
N LEU A 20 10.31 30.27 -28.30
CA LEU A 20 10.01 31.54 -29.02
C LEU A 20 11.11 32.61 -28.88
N THR A 21 12.15 32.38 -28.09
CA THR A 21 13.18 33.38 -27.73
C THR A 21 14.38 33.45 -28.69
N GLY A 22 14.25 32.98 -29.93
CA GLY A 22 15.23 33.23 -30.99
C GLY A 22 16.59 32.54 -30.85
N ARG A 23 16.77 31.65 -29.88
CA ARG A 23 18.00 30.86 -29.68
C ARG A 23 17.80 29.35 -29.87
N GLY A 24 17.00 28.91 -30.86
CA GLY A 24 16.97 27.50 -31.31
C GLY A 24 16.95 26.42 -30.22
N GLY A 25 16.39 26.71 -29.05
CA GLY A 25 16.60 25.92 -27.84
C GLY A 25 15.60 24.78 -27.78
N ARG A 26 16.11 23.54 -27.65
CA ARG A 26 15.30 22.35 -27.40
C ARG A 26 14.52 22.50 -26.09
N ARG A 27 13.29 22.01 -26.05
CA ARG A 27 12.48 21.90 -24.83
C ARG A 27 12.69 20.52 -24.20
N LEU A 28 12.53 20.42 -22.88
CA LEU A 28 12.45 19.13 -22.18
C LEU A 28 10.99 18.91 -21.79
N VAL A 29 10.40 17.83 -22.28
CA VAL A 29 9.02 17.45 -21.93
C VAL A 29 9.09 16.40 -20.82
N VAL A 30 8.40 16.62 -19.70
CA VAL A 30 8.29 15.66 -18.61
C VAL A 30 6.84 15.22 -18.49
N LEU A 31 6.58 13.93 -18.66
CA LEU A 31 5.29 13.30 -18.46
C LEU A 31 5.38 12.44 -17.20
N ASP A 32 4.78 12.92 -16.12
CA ASP A 32 4.77 12.25 -14.82
C ASP A 32 3.64 11.20 -14.75
N GLU A 33 3.86 10.12 -14.00
CA GLU A 33 2.86 9.05 -13.76
C GLU A 33 2.26 8.44 -15.03
N ALA A 34 3.10 8.11 -16.02
CA ALA A 34 2.66 7.58 -17.31
C ALA A 34 1.93 6.22 -17.22
N ASP A 35 2.08 5.50 -16.10
CA ASP A 35 1.37 4.27 -15.77
C ASP A 35 -0.08 4.48 -15.31
N ASN A 36 -0.44 5.69 -14.90
CA ASN A 36 -1.82 6.05 -14.52
C ASN A 36 -2.72 6.33 -15.74
N LEU A 37 -2.18 6.35 -16.96
CA LEU A 37 -2.95 6.52 -18.20
C LEU A 37 -3.76 5.25 -18.51
N HIS A 38 -5.01 5.18 -18.05
CA HIS A 38 -5.78 3.94 -18.05
C HIS A 38 -6.29 3.55 -19.46
N PRO A 39 -6.04 2.32 -19.97
CA PRO A 39 -6.41 1.89 -21.32
C PRO A 39 -7.91 1.97 -21.67
N GLN A 40 -8.78 1.86 -20.66
CA GLN A 40 -10.24 1.81 -20.84
C GLN A 40 -10.96 3.15 -20.64
N GLN A 41 -10.40 4.08 -19.86
CA GLN A 41 -10.97 5.42 -19.65
C GLN A 41 -10.35 6.46 -20.60
N ASP A 42 -9.07 6.27 -20.94
CA ASP A 42 -8.34 7.07 -21.92
C ASP A 42 -8.15 6.26 -23.20
N ARG A 43 -9.25 6.03 -23.94
CA ARG A 43 -9.22 5.50 -25.33
C ARG A 43 -8.36 6.44 -26.20
N GLY A 44 -7.04 6.27 -26.16
CA GLY A 44 -6.06 7.10 -26.84
C GLY A 44 -4.82 7.49 -26.02
N GLY A 45 -4.79 7.39 -24.68
CA GLY A 45 -3.69 7.92 -23.85
C GLY A 45 -2.30 7.38 -24.25
N HIS A 46 -2.11 6.07 -24.17
CA HIS A 46 -0.86 5.42 -24.61
C HIS A 46 -0.57 5.62 -26.10
N ARG A 47 -1.61 5.69 -26.95
CA ARG A 47 -1.43 5.95 -28.39
C ARG A 47 -0.90 7.36 -28.65
N ALA A 48 -1.40 8.38 -27.93
CA ALA A 48 -0.87 9.74 -28.02
C ALA A 48 0.57 9.82 -27.49
N VAL A 49 0.88 9.16 -26.37
CA VAL A 49 2.25 9.11 -25.86
C VAL A 49 3.19 8.48 -26.89
N LYS A 50 2.80 7.37 -27.51
CA LYS A 50 3.55 6.74 -28.60
C LYS A 50 3.75 7.68 -29.79
N GLU A 51 2.67 8.31 -30.29
CA GLU A 51 2.73 9.29 -31.39
C GLU A 51 3.68 10.46 -31.07
N ILE A 52 3.67 10.95 -29.83
CA ILE A 52 4.58 12.01 -29.36
C ILE A 52 6.02 11.51 -29.38
N LEU A 53 6.30 10.32 -28.84
CA LEU A 53 7.67 9.77 -28.79
C LEU A 53 8.23 9.45 -30.17
N GLU A 54 7.40 9.01 -31.12
CA GLU A 54 7.82 8.71 -32.50
C GLU A 54 8.12 9.98 -33.31
N SER A 55 7.48 11.11 -32.99
CA SER A 55 7.60 12.35 -33.77
C SER A 55 8.32 13.49 -33.06
N THR A 56 8.70 13.33 -31.79
CA THR A 56 9.33 14.38 -30.99
C THR A 56 10.72 14.75 -31.51
N VAL A 57 10.99 16.07 -31.58
CA VAL A 57 12.33 16.62 -31.83
C VAL A 57 13.02 17.08 -30.54
N ASN A 58 12.26 17.08 -29.44
CA ASN A 58 12.66 17.51 -28.12
C ASN A 58 12.83 16.30 -27.18
N PRO A 59 13.80 16.31 -26.24
CA PRO A 59 13.90 15.26 -25.23
C PRO A 59 12.62 15.11 -24.40
N VAL A 60 12.20 13.87 -24.17
CA VAL A 60 11.03 13.52 -23.36
C VAL A 60 11.46 12.60 -22.22
N ILE A 61 11.05 12.92 -20.98
CA ILE A 61 11.19 12.07 -19.80
C ILE A 61 9.80 11.55 -19.43
N LEU A 62 9.68 10.23 -19.33
CA LEU A 62 8.51 9.57 -18.77
C LEU A 62 8.88 9.06 -17.38
N THR A 63 8.02 9.28 -16.40
CA THR A 63 8.11 8.61 -15.10
C THR A 63 6.97 7.59 -14.98
N ALA A 64 7.21 6.51 -14.24
CA ALA A 64 6.20 5.51 -13.92
C ALA A 64 6.57 4.82 -12.60
N ASN A 65 5.58 4.45 -11.79
CA ASN A 65 5.79 3.67 -10.58
C ASN A 65 5.95 2.17 -10.89
N ASP A 66 5.20 1.65 -11.87
CA ASP A 66 5.35 0.29 -12.37
C ASP A 66 5.68 0.28 -13.88
N GLN A 67 6.92 -0.02 -14.23
CA GLN A 67 7.34 -0.16 -15.62
C GLN A 67 6.53 -1.23 -16.39
N ARG A 68 5.96 -2.23 -15.71
CA ARG A 68 5.17 -3.29 -16.35
C ARG A 68 3.81 -2.78 -16.80
N ALA A 69 3.30 -1.72 -16.17
CA ALA A 69 2.06 -1.07 -16.57
C ALA A 69 2.23 -0.28 -17.89
N ILE A 70 3.46 0.11 -18.24
CA ILE A 70 3.74 0.75 -19.53
C ILE A 70 3.73 -0.29 -20.67
N PRO A 71 2.99 -0.07 -21.77
CA PRO A 71 3.03 -0.93 -22.94
C PRO A 71 4.44 -1.11 -23.50
N LYS A 72 4.78 -2.33 -23.93
CA LYS A 72 6.11 -2.65 -24.49
C LYS A 72 6.50 -1.70 -25.63
N GLU A 73 5.56 -1.36 -26.49
CA GLU A 73 5.76 -0.45 -27.63
C GLU A 73 6.25 0.95 -27.24
N ILE A 74 5.90 1.43 -26.04
CA ILE A 74 6.39 2.71 -25.52
C ILE A 74 7.77 2.52 -24.85
N ARG A 75 7.95 1.42 -24.12
CA ARG A 75 9.25 1.10 -23.50
C ARG A 75 10.36 0.94 -24.53
N ASP A 76 10.06 0.29 -25.65
CA ASP A 76 11.03 0.08 -26.75
C ASP A 76 11.49 1.40 -27.41
N LEU A 77 10.74 2.49 -27.23
CA LEU A 77 11.09 3.84 -27.72
C LEU A 77 11.86 4.69 -26.69
N CYS A 78 12.04 4.19 -25.46
CA CYS A 78 12.62 4.94 -24.34
C CYS A 78 13.93 4.30 -23.84
N LEU A 79 14.81 5.13 -23.29
CA LEU A 79 15.93 4.63 -22.48
C LEU A 79 15.44 4.35 -21.06
N GLU A 80 15.47 3.09 -20.64
CA GLU A 80 15.04 2.69 -19.30
C GLU A 80 16.07 3.09 -18.23
N VAL A 81 15.63 3.90 -17.27
CA VAL A 81 16.41 4.27 -16.08
C VAL A 81 15.68 3.79 -14.84
N ASN A 82 16.18 2.72 -14.22
CA ASN A 82 15.58 2.11 -13.04
C ASN A 82 16.07 2.80 -11.76
N LEU A 83 15.20 3.60 -11.13
CA LEU A 83 15.45 4.17 -9.82
C LEU A 83 15.21 3.12 -8.73
N ARG A 84 16.24 2.82 -7.94
CA ARG A 84 16.14 1.90 -6.80
C ARG A 84 15.66 2.68 -5.57
N ARG A 85 15.01 1.96 -4.65
CA ARG A 85 14.73 2.49 -3.32
C ARG A 85 16.03 2.86 -2.63
N LEU A 86 16.01 3.98 -1.91
CA LEU A 86 17.13 4.40 -1.08
C LEU A 86 17.29 3.43 0.09
N SER A 87 18.53 3.21 0.49
CA SER A 87 18.87 2.54 1.74
C SER A 87 18.54 3.44 2.93
N GLU A 88 18.36 2.83 4.10
CA GLU A 88 18.13 3.55 5.35
C GLU A 88 19.25 4.56 5.65
N ALA A 89 20.50 4.19 5.33
CA ALA A 89 21.66 5.07 5.51
C ALA A 89 21.62 6.31 4.60
N GLU A 90 21.24 6.14 3.33
CA GLU A 90 21.07 7.26 2.39
C GLU A 90 19.96 8.21 2.84
N ILE A 91 18.84 7.68 3.34
CA ILE A 91 17.75 8.51 3.89
C ILE A 91 18.22 9.24 5.15
N GLU A 92 18.88 8.55 6.08
CA GLU A 92 19.40 9.19 7.29
C GLU A 92 20.35 10.36 6.97
N GLU A 93 21.20 10.20 5.95
CA GLU A 93 22.10 11.26 5.48
C GLU A 93 21.32 12.45 4.90
N ILE A 94 20.29 12.20 4.09
CA ILE A 94 19.40 13.25 3.58
C ILE A 94 18.75 14.03 4.72
N LEU A 95 18.17 13.32 5.70
CA LEU A 95 17.50 13.95 6.85
C LEU A 95 18.48 14.75 7.70
N ARG A 96 19.70 14.22 7.93
CA ARG A 96 20.75 14.92 8.69
C ARG A 96 21.19 16.20 7.99
N ARG A 97 21.30 16.17 6.65
CA ARG A 97 21.62 17.37 5.85
C ARG A 97 20.53 18.43 6.00
N ILE A 98 19.26 18.05 5.86
CA ILE A 98 18.11 18.95 6.02
C ILE A 98 18.11 19.58 7.42
N CYS A 99 18.27 18.77 8.48
CA CYS A 99 18.35 19.28 9.84
C CYS A 99 19.47 20.31 10.02
N ARG A 100 20.64 20.08 9.42
CA ARG A 100 21.76 21.04 9.48
C ARG A 100 21.42 22.36 8.77
N GLU A 101 20.81 22.29 7.59
CA GLU A 101 20.42 23.46 6.80
C GLU A 101 19.30 24.27 7.46
N GLU A 102 18.36 23.59 8.11
CA GLU A 102 17.22 24.19 8.85
C GLU A 102 17.59 24.60 10.29
N GLY A 103 18.82 24.35 10.75
CA GLY A 103 19.27 24.66 12.10
C GLY A 103 18.58 23.86 13.21
N ILE A 104 18.15 22.63 12.91
CA ILE A 104 17.50 21.70 13.82
C ILE A 104 18.55 20.73 14.38
N GLU A 105 18.71 20.71 15.70
CA GLU A 105 19.51 19.69 16.40
C GLU A 105 18.67 18.41 16.55
N ALA A 106 18.79 17.49 15.60
CA ALA A 106 18.12 16.20 15.63
C ALA A 106 19.01 15.08 16.23
N GLU A 107 18.43 14.25 17.10
CA GLU A 107 19.09 13.08 17.66
C GLU A 107 19.33 12.02 16.56
N PRO A 108 20.53 11.41 16.45
CA PRO A 108 20.83 10.43 15.41
C PRO A 108 19.85 9.24 15.40
N LEU A 109 19.46 8.77 16.58
CA LEU A 109 18.54 7.65 16.71
C LEU A 109 17.11 8.01 16.28
N ALA A 110 16.68 9.28 16.39
CA ALA A 110 15.41 9.74 15.84
C ALA A 110 15.41 9.70 14.31
N LEU A 111 16.48 10.22 13.68
CA LEU A 111 16.64 10.21 12.21
C LEU A 111 16.66 8.78 11.66
N ARG A 112 17.37 7.88 12.33
CA ARG A 112 17.42 6.46 11.96
C ARG A 112 16.04 5.81 12.00
N ARG A 113 15.23 6.10 13.03
CA ARG A 113 13.86 5.56 13.14
C ARG A 113 12.94 6.06 12.03
N ILE A 114 13.03 7.34 11.66
CA ILE A 114 12.30 7.89 10.52
C ILE A 114 12.74 7.16 9.23
N ALA A 115 14.04 6.99 9.03
CA ALA A 115 14.58 6.33 7.84
C ALA A 115 14.13 4.85 7.73
N GLU A 116 14.14 4.12 8.84
CA GLU A 116 13.62 2.74 8.94
C GLU A 116 12.12 2.68 8.59
N ALA A 117 11.32 3.61 9.12
CA ALA A 117 9.87 3.66 8.89
C ALA A 117 9.51 3.98 7.42
N ALA A 118 10.32 4.82 6.77
CA ALA A 118 10.08 5.28 5.40
C ALA A 118 10.30 4.22 4.31
N ARG A 119 10.96 3.09 4.63
CA ARG A 119 11.16 1.94 3.72
C ARG A 119 11.68 2.32 2.31
N GLY A 120 12.60 3.28 2.27
CA GLY A 120 13.23 3.74 1.03
C GLY A 120 12.53 4.90 0.32
N ASP A 121 11.48 5.50 0.92
CA ASP A 121 10.80 6.70 0.41
C ASP A 121 11.31 7.97 1.13
N ALA A 122 12.15 8.74 0.44
CA ALA A 122 12.66 10.00 1.00
C ALA A 122 11.56 11.06 1.23
N ARG A 123 10.50 11.10 0.42
CA ARG A 123 9.43 12.09 0.58
C ARG A 123 8.67 11.83 1.88
N ALA A 124 8.31 10.57 2.13
CA ALA A 124 7.68 10.17 3.39
C ALA A 124 8.57 10.52 4.59
N ALA A 125 9.86 10.18 4.52
CA ALA A 125 10.82 10.47 5.59
C ALA A 125 10.94 11.98 5.88
N ILE A 126 10.99 12.82 4.85
CA ILE A 126 11.08 14.27 5.01
C ILE A 126 9.82 14.84 5.65
N ASN A 127 8.64 14.37 5.22
CA ASN A 127 7.37 14.79 5.80
C ASN A 127 7.25 14.37 7.28
N ASP A 128 7.67 13.15 7.61
CA ASP A 128 7.70 12.65 8.99
C ASP A 128 8.66 13.48 9.86
N LEU A 129 9.83 13.84 9.33
CA LEU A 129 10.77 14.74 10.00
C LEU A 129 10.17 16.12 10.23
N GLN A 130 9.59 16.73 9.19
CA GLN A 130 8.96 18.04 9.27
C GLN A 130 7.84 18.04 10.31
N THR A 131 7.03 17.00 10.34
CA THR A 131 5.91 16.86 11.30
C THR A 131 6.43 16.68 12.72
N SER A 132 7.42 15.80 12.92
CA SER A 132 8.00 15.51 14.24
C SER A 132 8.73 16.71 14.85
N CYS A 133 9.39 17.51 14.00
CA CYS A 133 10.23 18.62 14.42
C CYS A 133 9.59 20.00 14.19
N ALA A 134 8.31 20.07 13.80
CA ALA A 134 7.60 21.31 13.48
C ALA A 134 7.72 22.35 14.62
N GLY A 135 8.30 23.50 14.32
CA GLY A 135 8.45 24.61 15.26
C GLY A 135 9.50 24.41 16.36
N LYS A 136 10.33 23.37 16.30
CA LYS A 136 11.34 23.05 17.33
C LYS A 136 12.76 23.22 16.80
N LYS A 137 13.66 23.71 17.66
CA LYS A 137 15.12 23.78 17.38
C LYS A 137 15.87 22.51 17.76
N LYS A 138 15.25 21.63 18.56
CA LYS A 138 15.80 20.33 18.98
C LYS A 138 14.74 19.27 18.78
N CYS A 139 15.12 18.13 18.23
CA CYS A 139 14.21 17.04 17.88
C CYS A 139 14.80 15.70 18.34
N GLY A 140 14.20 15.09 19.35
CA GLY A 140 14.65 13.82 19.92
C GLY A 140 13.72 12.66 19.57
N ILE A 141 14.06 11.46 20.03
CA ILE A 141 13.18 10.27 19.90
C ILE A 141 11.81 10.50 20.52
N GLY A 142 11.74 11.25 21.63
CA GLY A 142 10.48 11.55 22.31
C GLY A 142 9.51 12.36 21.45
N ASP A 143 10.01 13.17 20.52
CA ASP A 143 9.21 13.96 19.59
C ASP A 143 8.63 13.09 18.47
N LEU A 144 9.39 12.08 18.03
CA LEU A 144 8.88 11.04 17.13
C LEU A 144 7.76 10.22 17.78
N ALA A 145 7.92 9.93 19.07
CA ALA A 145 6.92 9.23 19.86
C ALA A 145 5.67 10.08 20.07
N LEU A 146 5.75 11.41 20.10
CA LEU A 146 4.59 12.31 20.23
C LEU A 146 3.67 12.24 19.01
N TYR A 147 4.20 12.17 17.78
CA TYR A 147 3.39 12.04 16.56
C TYR A 147 2.62 10.72 16.51
N LEU A 148 3.33 9.59 16.74
CA LEU A 148 2.69 8.28 16.84
C LEU A 148 1.69 8.24 18.02
N ARG A 149 2.02 8.91 19.13
CA ARG A 149 1.15 9.01 20.31
C ARG A 149 -0.05 9.93 20.10
N GLU A 150 0.01 10.98 19.29
CA GLU A 150 -1.14 11.86 19.02
C GLU A 150 -2.17 11.15 18.14
N LEU A 151 -1.71 10.46 17.08
CA LEU A 151 -2.55 9.54 16.30
C LEU A 151 -3.12 8.42 17.18
N GLU A 152 -2.28 7.74 17.97
CA GLU A 152 -2.73 6.71 18.91
C GLU A 152 -3.71 7.26 19.95
N THR A 153 -3.48 8.44 20.52
CA THR A 153 -4.36 9.05 21.53
C THR A 153 -5.71 9.40 20.92
N ASN A 154 -5.73 9.90 19.68
CA ASN A 154 -6.98 10.19 18.96
C ASN A 154 -7.75 8.90 18.65
N VAL A 155 -7.09 7.89 18.08
CA VAL A 155 -7.69 6.59 17.76
C VAL A 155 -8.17 5.88 19.03
N PHE A 156 -7.35 5.81 20.08
CA PHE A 156 -7.73 5.21 21.36
C PHE A 156 -8.87 5.96 22.05
N ALA A 157 -8.89 7.30 21.97
CA ALA A 157 -10.00 8.09 22.50
C ALA A 157 -11.31 7.82 21.76
N VAL A 158 -11.27 7.66 20.43
CA VAL A 158 -12.44 7.27 19.64
C VAL A 158 -12.86 5.84 19.99
N LEU A 159 -11.95 4.87 19.97
CA LEU A 159 -12.21 3.46 20.30
C LEU A 159 -12.82 3.30 21.69
N GLY A 160 -12.30 4.00 22.70
CA GLY A 160 -12.83 3.94 24.06
C GLY A 160 -14.25 4.50 24.19
N ARG A 161 -14.69 5.35 23.25
CA ARG A 161 -16.04 5.93 23.23
C ARG A 161 -17.03 5.13 22.40
N LEU A 162 -16.58 4.39 21.38
CA LEU A 162 -17.47 3.64 20.48
C LEU A 162 -18.44 2.70 21.22
N PRO A 163 -18.05 1.95 22.28
CA PRO A 163 -18.96 1.08 23.05
C PRO A 163 -20.09 1.82 23.80
N HIS A 164 -20.02 3.15 23.88
CA HIS A 164 -20.93 4.02 24.62
C HIS A 164 -21.73 4.98 23.73
N VAL A 165 -21.60 4.84 22.41
CA VAL A 165 -22.34 5.66 21.45
C VAL A 165 -23.85 5.40 21.56
N ALA A 166 -24.66 6.47 21.50
CA ALA A 166 -26.11 6.37 21.66
C ALA A 166 -26.88 6.28 20.32
N SER A 167 -26.24 6.62 19.20
CA SER A 167 -26.90 6.64 17.89
C SER A 167 -25.96 6.29 16.73
N VAL A 168 -26.55 5.81 15.62
CA VAL A 168 -25.80 5.48 14.40
C VAL A 168 -25.06 6.70 13.86
N GLU A 169 -25.70 7.86 13.87
CA GLU A 169 -25.12 9.11 13.39
C GLU A 169 -23.91 9.56 14.21
N GLU A 170 -23.99 9.46 15.55
CA GLU A 170 -22.87 9.78 16.42
C GLU A 170 -21.68 8.85 16.14
N GLY A 171 -21.93 7.54 16.02
CA GLY A 171 -20.89 6.55 15.72
C GLY A 171 -20.22 6.84 14.38
N ARG A 172 -21.02 7.07 13.32
CA ARG A 172 -20.51 7.43 11.98
C ARG A 172 -19.67 8.69 12.02
N ARG A 173 -20.17 9.75 12.67
CA ARG A 173 -19.47 11.04 12.74
C ARG A 173 -18.10 10.88 13.40
N ARG A 174 -18.02 10.17 14.53
CA ARG A 174 -16.76 9.94 15.25
C ARG A 174 -15.71 9.21 14.40
N VAL A 175 -16.13 8.28 13.55
CA VAL A 175 -15.24 7.57 12.63
C VAL A 175 -14.81 8.47 11.47
N MET A 176 -15.73 9.25 10.89
CA MET A 176 -15.44 10.11 9.74
C MET A 176 -14.64 11.37 10.09
N GLU A 177 -14.70 11.84 11.34
CA GLU A 177 -13.89 12.95 11.87
C GLU A 177 -12.46 12.54 12.24
N LEU A 178 -12.19 11.23 12.28
CA LEU A 178 -10.86 10.71 12.55
C LEU A 178 -9.94 10.98 11.36
N ASP A 179 -8.75 11.50 11.61
CA ASP A 179 -7.71 11.69 10.60
C ASP A 179 -6.98 10.37 10.30
N LEU A 180 -7.77 9.35 9.97
CA LEU A 180 -7.31 8.01 9.62
C LEU A 180 -8.29 7.41 8.59
N PRO A 181 -7.79 6.82 7.48
CA PRO A 181 -8.64 6.15 6.52
C PRO A 181 -9.54 5.08 7.16
N PRO A 182 -10.83 4.97 6.78
CA PRO A 182 -11.74 4.00 7.38
C PRO A 182 -11.30 2.53 7.28
N ASP A 183 -10.55 2.18 6.23
CA ASP A 183 -9.97 0.84 6.05
C ASP A 183 -8.83 0.54 7.03
N GLU A 184 -8.01 1.54 7.36
CA GLU A 184 -7.03 1.42 8.43
C GLU A 184 -7.72 1.34 9.81
N PHE A 185 -8.74 2.18 10.03
CA PHE A 185 -9.50 2.18 11.28
C PHE A 185 -10.23 0.86 11.54
N LEU A 186 -10.70 0.15 10.50
CA LEU A 186 -11.30 -1.18 10.62
C LEU A 186 -10.37 -2.15 11.37
N GLY A 187 -9.06 -2.11 11.09
CA GLY A 187 -8.07 -2.93 11.76
C GLY A 187 -8.05 -2.69 13.27
N TRP A 188 -8.11 -1.41 13.67
CA TRP A 188 -8.16 -1.00 15.08
C TRP A 188 -9.42 -1.47 15.79
N VAL A 189 -10.58 -1.32 15.14
CA VAL A 189 -11.87 -1.76 15.69
C VAL A 189 -11.88 -3.28 15.86
N SER A 190 -11.46 -4.02 14.83
CA SER A 190 -11.50 -5.49 14.82
C SER A 190 -10.58 -6.14 15.86
N GLU A 191 -9.44 -5.53 16.16
CA GLU A 191 -8.49 -6.01 17.17
C GLU A 191 -9.00 -5.76 18.60
N ASN A 192 -9.67 -4.62 18.82
CA ASN A 192 -9.90 -4.10 20.16
C ASN A 192 -11.31 -4.31 20.70
N LEU A 193 -12.35 -4.18 19.87
CA LEU A 193 -13.72 -4.20 20.37
C LEU A 193 -14.31 -5.60 20.48
N PRO A 194 -14.24 -6.50 19.48
CA PRO A 194 -14.80 -7.85 19.60
C PRO A 194 -14.34 -8.65 20.84
N PRO A 195 -13.07 -8.60 21.28
CA PRO A 195 -12.61 -9.32 22.48
C PRO A 195 -13.20 -8.83 23.80
N THR A 196 -13.79 -7.64 23.84
CA THR A 196 -14.38 -7.04 25.06
C THR A 196 -15.84 -7.44 25.30
N LEU A 197 -16.41 -8.22 24.37
CA LEU A 197 -17.82 -8.58 24.32
C LEU A 197 -18.03 -10.07 24.62
N GLY A 198 -19.23 -10.41 25.10
CA GLY A 198 -19.68 -11.79 25.25
C GLY A 198 -19.78 -12.53 23.90
N PRO A 199 -19.85 -13.87 23.88
CA PRO A 199 -19.78 -14.65 22.64
C PRO A 199 -20.82 -14.27 21.57
N GLU A 200 -22.07 -14.02 21.97
CA GLU A 200 -23.16 -13.68 21.05
C GLU A 200 -23.03 -12.24 20.51
N ASP A 201 -22.79 -11.27 21.39
CA ASP A 201 -22.51 -9.87 21.02
C ASP A 201 -21.30 -9.78 20.09
N ARG A 202 -20.23 -10.52 20.41
CA ARG A 202 -19.02 -10.60 19.59
C ARG A 202 -19.34 -11.13 18.20
N ALA A 203 -20.18 -12.14 18.07
CA ALA A 203 -20.58 -12.67 16.77
C ALA A 203 -21.34 -11.62 15.94
N ARG A 204 -22.29 -10.89 16.57
CA ARG A 204 -23.03 -9.79 15.91
C ARG A 204 -22.10 -8.66 15.44
N VAL A 205 -21.19 -8.22 16.30
CA VAL A 205 -20.23 -7.17 15.97
C VAL A 205 -19.26 -7.62 14.89
N CYS A 206 -18.73 -8.84 14.96
CA CYS A 206 -17.87 -9.38 13.90
C CYS A 206 -18.59 -9.48 12.54
N ASP A 207 -19.88 -9.86 12.51
CA ASP A 207 -20.66 -9.86 11.26
C ASP A 207 -20.80 -8.44 10.69
N ALA A 208 -21.06 -7.44 11.54
CA ALA A 208 -21.12 -6.05 11.13
C ALA A 208 -19.78 -5.54 10.57
N LEU A 209 -18.65 -5.87 11.22
CA LEU A 209 -17.31 -5.50 10.75
C LEU A 209 -16.95 -6.21 9.42
N SER A 210 -17.35 -7.47 9.27
CA SER A 210 -17.21 -8.21 8.00
C SER A 210 -17.96 -7.51 6.86
N ARG A 211 -19.17 -7.00 7.11
CA ARG A 211 -19.92 -6.20 6.13
C ARG A 211 -19.25 -4.84 5.86
N ALA A 212 -18.67 -4.21 6.87
CA ALA A 212 -17.91 -2.97 6.70
C ALA A 212 -16.73 -3.16 5.74
N GLU A 213 -15.98 -4.26 5.89
CA GLU A 213 -14.88 -4.62 4.98
C GLU A 213 -15.34 -4.78 3.53
N ILE A 214 -16.52 -5.36 3.31
CA ILE A 214 -17.11 -5.50 1.97
C ILE A 214 -17.37 -4.12 1.35
N PHE A 215 -17.94 -3.18 2.12
CA PHE A 215 -18.17 -1.81 1.63
C PHE A 215 -16.85 -1.09 1.31
N LEU A 216 -15.85 -1.19 2.17
CA LEU A 216 -14.53 -0.59 1.96
C LEU A 216 -13.84 -1.18 0.72
N THR A 217 -13.87 -2.50 0.57
CA THR A 217 -13.30 -3.20 -0.60
C THR A 217 -14.01 -2.77 -1.89
N ARG A 218 -15.34 -2.65 -1.86
CA ARG A 218 -16.11 -2.17 -3.03
C ARG A 218 -15.83 -0.70 -3.33
N ALA A 219 -15.66 0.14 -2.31
CA ALA A 219 -15.29 1.55 -2.48
C ALA A 219 -14.00 1.67 -3.29
N VAL A 220 -12.95 0.96 -2.88
CA VAL A 220 -11.65 0.95 -3.56
C VAL A 220 -11.76 0.37 -4.97
N ARG A 221 -12.47 -0.76 -5.14
CA ARG A 221 -12.58 -1.43 -6.45
C ARG A 221 -13.41 -0.66 -7.48
N THR A 222 -14.36 0.15 -7.04
CA THR A 222 -15.28 0.86 -7.93
C THR A 222 -15.05 2.37 -7.99
N GLY A 223 -14.18 2.91 -7.14
CA GLY A 223 -13.96 4.35 -6.97
C GLY A 223 -15.12 5.09 -6.28
N HIS A 224 -16.15 4.39 -5.79
CA HIS A 224 -17.30 5.00 -5.13
C HIS A 224 -17.07 5.12 -3.61
N TYR A 225 -16.38 6.18 -3.21
CA TYR A 225 -16.05 6.47 -1.80
C TYR A 225 -17.26 6.83 -0.93
N GLY A 226 -18.44 7.07 -1.53
CA GLY A 226 -19.69 7.18 -0.76
C GLY A 226 -20.00 5.93 0.08
N MET A 227 -19.42 4.77 -0.25
CA MET A 227 -19.55 3.55 0.55
C MET A 227 -18.89 3.64 1.94
N TRP A 228 -18.02 4.62 2.17
CA TRP A 228 -17.36 4.83 3.47
C TRP A 228 -18.34 5.22 4.57
N SER A 229 -19.45 5.88 4.24
CA SER A 229 -20.48 6.20 5.24
C SER A 229 -21.06 4.93 5.87
N TYR A 230 -21.43 3.95 5.04
CA TYR A 230 -21.98 2.67 5.48
C TYR A 230 -20.98 1.85 6.29
N ALA A 231 -19.71 1.81 5.85
CA ALA A 231 -18.65 1.15 6.61
C ALA A 231 -18.46 1.82 7.99
N SER A 232 -18.46 3.15 8.03
CA SER A 232 -18.29 3.94 9.24
C SER A 232 -19.45 3.80 10.22
N GLU A 233 -20.67 3.61 9.74
CA GLU A 233 -21.83 3.28 10.58
C GLU A 233 -21.65 1.93 11.29
N LEU A 234 -21.24 0.91 10.53
CA LEU A 234 -21.01 -0.44 11.07
C LEU A 234 -19.85 -0.48 12.06
N MET A 235 -18.76 0.23 11.77
CA MET A 235 -17.60 0.31 12.67
C MET A 235 -17.86 1.18 13.90
N GLY A 236 -18.52 2.33 13.73
CA GLY A 236 -18.69 3.34 14.76
C GLY A 236 -19.84 3.06 15.72
N ALA A 237 -20.96 2.54 15.22
CA ALA A 237 -22.15 2.30 16.02
C ALA A 237 -22.40 0.82 16.31
N GLY A 238 -21.95 -0.09 15.45
CA GLY A 238 -22.10 -1.53 15.63
C GLY A 238 -21.69 -2.05 17.01
N PRO A 239 -20.50 -1.70 17.53
CA PRO A 239 -20.02 -2.15 18.84
C PRO A 239 -20.92 -1.77 20.04
N ALA A 240 -21.67 -0.67 19.94
CA ALA A 240 -22.59 -0.23 20.99
C ALA A 240 -24.02 -0.73 20.76
N LEU A 241 -24.54 -0.60 19.54
CA LEU A 241 -25.97 -0.77 19.26
C LEU A 241 -26.35 -2.22 18.93
N LEU A 242 -25.39 -3.08 18.57
CA LEU A 242 -25.65 -4.50 18.29
C LEU A 242 -25.44 -5.40 19.51
N ARG A 243 -24.99 -4.84 20.64
CA ARG A 243 -24.79 -5.61 21.87
C ARG A 243 -26.02 -5.54 22.77
N GLU A 244 -26.27 -6.64 23.46
CA GLU A 244 -27.28 -6.76 24.51
C GLU A 244 -26.61 -6.87 25.89
N GLY A 245 -25.40 -7.44 25.96
CA GLY A 245 -24.65 -7.65 27.18
C GLY A 245 -23.72 -6.49 27.57
N GLU A 246 -23.01 -6.68 28.68
CA GLU A 246 -22.06 -5.70 29.21
C GLU A 246 -20.75 -5.68 28.41
N PHE A 247 -20.12 -4.50 28.41
CA PHE A 247 -18.81 -4.27 27.83
C PHE A 247 -17.74 -4.39 28.92
N SER A 248 -16.73 -5.24 28.69
CA SER A 248 -15.60 -5.42 29.60
C SER A 248 -14.37 -4.66 29.08
N PRO A 249 -13.99 -3.51 29.67
CA PRO A 249 -12.87 -2.72 29.19
C PRO A 249 -11.56 -3.51 29.19
N ARG A 250 -10.77 -3.36 28.13
CA ARG A 250 -9.44 -3.95 27.99
C ARG A 250 -8.44 -2.89 27.56
N ARG A 251 -7.17 -3.12 27.88
CA ARG A 251 -6.07 -2.33 27.32
C ARG A 251 -6.09 -2.44 25.79
N LEU A 252 -6.19 -1.29 25.13
CA LEU A 252 -6.17 -1.18 23.67
C LEU A 252 -4.79 -1.55 23.11
N GLN A 253 -4.79 -2.13 21.92
CA GLN A 253 -3.63 -2.69 21.23
C GLN A 253 -3.60 -2.21 19.78
N TYR A 254 -2.39 -2.19 19.22
CA TYR A 254 -2.17 -1.91 17.80
C TYR A 254 -2.70 -3.07 16.94
N PRO A 255 -3.25 -2.81 15.74
CA PRO A 255 -3.70 -3.86 14.82
C PRO A 255 -2.59 -4.85 14.49
N SER A 256 -2.74 -6.08 14.96
CA SER A 256 -1.75 -7.13 14.74
C SER A 256 -1.85 -7.71 13.32
N SER A 257 -3.02 -7.62 12.70
CA SER A 257 -3.31 -8.13 11.36
C SER A 257 -2.40 -7.51 10.30
N ALA A 258 -2.24 -6.19 10.28
CA ALA A 258 -1.38 -5.48 9.33
C ALA A 258 0.09 -5.92 9.45
N LEU A 259 0.58 -6.04 10.69
CA LEU A 259 1.92 -6.53 11.00
C LEU A 259 2.11 -8.00 10.55
N LEU A 260 1.11 -8.84 10.80
CA LEU A 260 1.12 -10.24 10.37
C LEU A 260 1.13 -10.37 8.84
N TYR A 261 0.30 -9.59 8.14
CA TYR A 261 0.26 -9.57 6.68
C TYR A 261 1.56 -9.06 6.07
N ALA A 262 2.19 -8.06 6.69
CA ALA A 262 3.50 -7.56 6.29
C ALA A 262 4.60 -8.62 6.50
N ARG A 263 4.67 -9.22 7.70
CA ARG A 263 5.65 -10.26 8.05
C ARG A 263 5.55 -11.49 7.14
N THR A 264 4.33 -11.89 6.79
CA THR A 264 4.08 -13.07 5.95
C THR A 264 4.16 -12.77 4.45
N ARG A 265 4.34 -11.51 4.01
CA ARG A 265 4.31 -11.14 2.58
C ARG A 265 5.32 -11.95 1.74
N GLY A 266 6.56 -12.11 2.23
CA GLY A 266 7.60 -12.88 1.56
C GLY A 266 7.21 -14.35 1.39
N LYS A 267 6.87 -15.02 2.50
CA LYS A 267 6.41 -16.42 2.49
C LYS A 267 5.17 -16.61 1.60
N ARG A 268 4.22 -15.68 1.62
CA ARG A 268 3.03 -15.70 0.75
C ARG A 268 3.39 -15.56 -0.72
N ALA A 269 4.35 -14.71 -1.08
CA ALA A 269 4.81 -14.56 -2.45
C ALA A 269 5.46 -15.84 -2.99
N VAL A 270 6.28 -16.51 -2.17
CA VAL A 270 6.88 -17.82 -2.51
C VAL A 270 5.79 -18.86 -2.70
N ARG A 271 4.88 -19.01 -1.74
CA ARG A 271 3.72 -19.91 -1.85
C ARG A 271 2.90 -19.68 -3.13
N ASP A 272 2.59 -18.41 -3.43
CA ASP A 272 1.77 -18.04 -4.57
C ASP A 272 2.53 -18.19 -5.90
N SER A 273 3.87 -18.20 -5.87
CA SER A 273 4.71 -18.60 -7.00
C SER A 273 4.61 -20.10 -7.27
N VAL A 274 4.82 -20.94 -6.24
CA VAL A 274 4.70 -22.41 -6.37
C VAL A 274 3.31 -22.81 -6.85
N ALA A 275 2.26 -22.24 -6.24
CA ALA A 275 0.89 -22.53 -6.62
C ALA A 275 0.58 -22.16 -8.08
N ARG A 276 1.19 -21.08 -8.62
CA ARG A 276 1.02 -20.70 -10.04
C ARG A 276 1.72 -21.66 -10.98
N LYS A 277 2.96 -22.06 -10.67
CA LYS A 277 3.72 -23.04 -11.46
C LYS A 277 2.99 -24.37 -11.55
N TRP A 278 2.54 -24.88 -10.40
CA TRP A 278 1.78 -26.12 -10.35
C TRP A 278 0.42 -26.04 -11.04
N ALA A 279 -0.32 -24.95 -10.82
CA ALA A 279 -1.58 -24.68 -11.51
C ALA A 279 -1.44 -24.76 -13.03
N SER A 280 -0.37 -24.16 -13.57
CA SER A 280 -0.13 -24.12 -15.02
C SER A 280 0.11 -25.51 -15.63
N ARG A 281 0.83 -26.39 -14.92
CA ARG A 281 1.11 -27.76 -15.41
C ARG A 281 -0.06 -28.72 -15.23
N CYS A 282 -0.89 -28.51 -14.20
CA CYS A 282 -2.06 -29.35 -13.96
C CYS A 282 -3.35 -28.81 -14.57
N HIS A 283 -3.31 -27.69 -15.31
CA HIS A 283 -4.49 -27.02 -15.86
C HIS A 283 -5.59 -26.73 -14.83
N THR A 284 -5.19 -26.35 -13.62
CA THR A 284 -6.11 -25.97 -12.53
C THR A 284 -5.94 -24.51 -12.13
N SER A 285 -6.86 -23.98 -11.30
CA SER A 285 -6.71 -22.63 -10.77
C SER A 285 -5.65 -22.59 -9.67
N SER A 286 -4.94 -21.46 -9.53
CA SER A 286 -3.98 -21.28 -8.43
C SER A 286 -4.61 -21.40 -7.04
N ARG A 287 -5.92 -21.17 -6.90
CA ARG A 287 -6.65 -21.43 -5.65
C ARG A 287 -6.67 -22.91 -5.30
N VAL A 288 -6.97 -23.77 -6.28
CA VAL A 288 -6.99 -25.23 -6.10
C VAL A 288 -5.59 -25.75 -5.80
N SER A 289 -4.59 -25.38 -6.60
CA SER A 289 -3.20 -25.81 -6.38
C SER A 289 -2.68 -25.34 -5.02
N ARG A 290 -3.02 -24.13 -4.59
CA ARG A 290 -2.63 -23.61 -3.28
C ARG A 290 -3.21 -24.43 -2.11
N ALA A 291 -4.45 -24.91 -2.24
CA ALA A 291 -5.06 -25.77 -1.22
C ALA A 291 -4.38 -27.15 -1.13
N GLN A 292 -3.70 -27.56 -2.20
CA GLN A 292 -3.08 -28.89 -2.30
C GLN A 292 -1.55 -28.86 -2.05
N LEU A 293 -0.95 -27.72 -1.70
CA LEU A 293 0.52 -27.58 -1.62
C LEU A 293 1.19 -28.56 -0.66
N GLY A 294 0.51 -29.00 0.40
CA GLY A 294 1.02 -30.06 1.28
C GLY A 294 1.25 -31.39 0.54
N TYR A 295 0.38 -31.75 -0.41
CA TYR A 295 0.60 -32.95 -1.23
C TYR A 295 1.79 -32.77 -2.17
N LEU A 296 1.92 -31.58 -2.80
CA LEU A 296 3.08 -31.30 -3.64
C LEU A 296 4.38 -31.37 -2.82
N ALA A 297 4.39 -30.85 -1.60
CA ALA A 297 5.54 -30.91 -0.70
C ALA A 297 6.00 -32.36 -0.46
N LEU A 298 5.06 -33.25 -0.13
CA LEU A 298 5.33 -34.68 0.07
C LEU A 298 5.82 -35.39 -1.20
N LEU A 299 5.34 -34.98 -2.38
CA LEU A 299 5.77 -35.55 -3.67
C LEU A 299 7.20 -35.11 -4.03
N VAL A 300 7.53 -33.83 -3.81
CA VAL A 300 8.84 -33.26 -4.12
C VAL A 300 9.94 -33.84 -3.22
N GLU A 301 9.62 -34.26 -2.00
CA GLU A 301 10.59 -34.89 -1.08
C GLU A 301 10.96 -36.33 -1.48
N LYS A 302 10.16 -36.99 -2.33
CA LYS A 302 10.31 -38.43 -2.65
C LYS A 302 11.40 -38.71 -3.69
N GLY A 303 12.66 -38.68 -3.25
CA GLY A 303 13.82 -39.20 -3.99
C GLY A 303 13.90 -38.73 -5.44
N LYS A 304 14.26 -39.63 -6.37
CA LYS A 304 14.43 -39.30 -7.81
C LYS A 304 13.13 -38.84 -8.50
N ALA A 305 11.96 -39.24 -8.01
CA ALA A 305 10.69 -38.83 -8.59
C ALA A 305 10.33 -37.39 -8.19
N GLY A 306 10.61 -37.03 -6.93
CA GLY A 306 10.43 -35.67 -6.43
C GLY A 306 11.33 -34.65 -7.12
N GLU A 307 12.60 -35.00 -7.38
CA GLU A 307 13.51 -34.14 -8.15
C GLU A 307 13.01 -33.87 -9.57
N ARG A 308 12.46 -34.87 -10.26
CA ARG A 308 11.85 -34.68 -11.59
C ARG A 308 10.66 -33.71 -11.55
N ILE A 309 9.82 -33.81 -10.53
CA ILE A 309 8.69 -32.89 -10.34
C ILE A 309 9.19 -31.47 -10.08
N ALA A 310 10.23 -31.32 -9.26
CA ALA A 310 10.82 -30.02 -8.95
C ALA A 310 11.49 -29.37 -10.18
N GLU A 311 12.16 -30.16 -11.02
CA GLU A 311 12.72 -29.73 -12.30
C GLU A 311 11.61 -29.35 -13.28
N GLU A 312 10.57 -30.18 -13.41
CA GLU A 312 9.47 -29.94 -14.33
C GLU A 312 8.68 -28.67 -13.97
N LEU A 313 8.52 -28.39 -12.67
CA LEU A 313 7.91 -27.16 -12.18
C LEU A 313 8.87 -25.97 -12.15
N GLU A 314 10.14 -26.16 -12.53
CA GLU A 314 11.19 -25.13 -12.49
C GLU A 314 11.28 -24.46 -11.10
N LEU A 315 11.22 -25.25 -10.03
CA LEU A 315 11.24 -24.75 -8.65
C LEU A 315 12.61 -24.18 -8.30
N THR A 316 12.61 -22.93 -7.84
CA THR A 316 13.79 -22.26 -7.27
C THR A 316 14.15 -22.85 -5.90
N GLU A 317 15.37 -22.60 -5.42
CA GLU A 317 15.79 -23.11 -4.11
C GLU A 317 14.91 -22.60 -2.96
N GLN A 318 14.49 -21.33 -3.01
CA GLN A 318 13.56 -20.76 -2.02
C GLN A 318 12.18 -21.45 -2.03
N GLU A 319 11.71 -21.87 -3.20
CA GLU A 319 10.45 -22.60 -3.33
C GLU A 319 10.56 -24.04 -2.84
N ARG A 320 11.71 -24.70 -3.10
CA ARG A 320 12.02 -26.04 -2.58
C ARG A 320 12.12 -26.03 -1.06
N GLU A 321 12.80 -25.04 -0.50
CA GLU A 321 12.90 -24.83 0.96
C GLU A 321 11.52 -24.60 1.59
N TYR A 322 10.68 -23.75 0.99
CA TYR A 322 9.31 -23.54 1.44
C TYR A 322 8.48 -24.83 1.44
N LEU A 323 8.61 -25.69 0.42
CA LEU A 323 7.94 -26.99 0.40
C LEU A 323 8.48 -27.94 1.48
N ARG A 324 9.79 -27.95 1.74
CA ARG A 324 10.37 -28.73 2.86
C ARG A 324 9.87 -28.25 4.22
N GLU A 325 9.76 -26.93 4.43
CA GLU A 325 9.17 -26.38 5.66
C GLU A 325 7.74 -26.90 5.89
N LEU A 326 6.94 -27.09 4.83
CA LEU A 326 5.57 -27.59 4.95
C LEU A 326 5.47 -29.06 5.35
N VAL A 327 6.49 -29.88 5.08
CA VAL A 327 6.48 -31.29 5.53
C VAL A 327 6.89 -31.41 6.99
N ASN A 328 7.77 -30.52 7.45
CA ASN A 328 8.31 -30.53 8.80
C ASN A 328 7.43 -29.82 9.85
N ALA A 329 6.35 -29.16 9.41
CA ALA A 329 5.42 -28.38 10.24
C ALA A 329 4.17 -29.19 10.59
#